data_AF-A0A933CZY0-F1
#
_entry.id   AF-A0A933CZY0-F1
#
_cell.length_a   1.000
_cell.length_b   1.000
_cell.length_c   1.000
_cell.angle_alpha   90.00
_cell.angle_beta   90.00
_cell.angle_gamma   90.00
#
_symmetry.space_group_name_H-M   'P 1'
#
loop_
_entity.id
_entity.type
_entity.pdbx_description
1 polymer ?
#
loop_
_entity_poly.entity_id
_entity_poly.type
_entity_poly.pdbx_seq_one_letter_code
_entity_poly.pdbx_strand_id
1 'polypeptide(L)'
;MRKSAIAAVLLLIAFGGVAIGYYLNPAGVPPVKGYTEGKRIRFIHTEASDAKVAELLTEMMRSPVLVVPSLAQAPKEMLADVYVFKNGVKGDGPFGFQPDVFDNPPGTDGYRPLRSVLIVTWKNEKAARQLRSAAEVTAAADKGEITIERPGVVVNMPLLTWPGGGR
;
A
#
# COMPACT_ATOMS: atom_id res chain seq x y z
N MET A 1 -37.85 -21.33 21.50
CA MET A 1 -36.74 -22.30 21.56
C MET A 1 -36.05 -22.54 20.21
N ARG A 2 -36.78 -22.79 19.12
CA ARG A 2 -36.20 -23.14 17.80
C ARG A 2 -35.41 -22.00 17.10
N LYS A 3 -35.85 -20.75 17.23
CA LYS A 3 -35.17 -19.57 16.64
C LYS A 3 -33.85 -19.22 17.33
N SER A 4 -33.80 -19.36 18.66
CA SER A 4 -32.61 -19.13 19.47
C SER A 4 -31.52 -20.19 19.23
N ALA A 5 -31.91 -21.44 18.99
CA ALA A 5 -30.99 -22.51 18.61
C ALA A 5 -30.35 -22.28 17.22
N ILE A 6 -31.13 -21.81 16.23
CA ILE A 6 -30.61 -21.50 14.90
C ILE A 6 -29.64 -20.31 14.94
N ALA A 7 -29.95 -19.27 15.70
CA ALA A 7 -29.06 -18.13 15.88
C ALA A 7 -27.73 -18.52 16.55
N ALA A 8 -27.76 -19.40 17.56
CA ALA A 8 -26.56 -19.90 18.23
C ALA A 8 -25.68 -20.76 17.30
N VAL A 9 -26.29 -21.59 16.44
CA VAL A 9 -25.55 -22.40 15.46
C VAL A 9 -24.89 -21.52 14.39
N LEU A 10 -25.57 -20.49 13.88
CA LEU A 10 -25.00 -19.54 12.93
C LEU A 10 -23.84 -18.73 13.54
N LEU A 11 -23.96 -18.35 14.81
CA LEU A 11 -22.88 -17.67 15.53
C LEU A 11 -21.66 -18.58 15.70
N LEU A 12 -21.85 -19.85 16.03
CA LEU A 12 -20.78 -20.86 16.14
C LEU A 12 -20.08 -21.14 14.80
N ILE A 13 -20.82 -21.15 13.68
CA ILE A 13 -20.24 -21.29 12.34
C ILE A 13 -19.41 -20.05 11.97
N ALA A 14 -19.92 -18.85 12.27
CA ALA A 14 -19.19 -17.61 12.04
C ALA A 14 -17.91 -17.53 12.88
N PHE A 15 -17.98 -17.84 14.18
CA PHE A 15 -16.80 -17.86 15.07
C PHE A 15 -15.84 -19.00 14.71
N GLY A 16 -16.34 -20.18 14.36
CA GLY A 16 -15.53 -21.30 13.89
C GLY A 16 -14.80 -20.97 12.59
N GLY A 17 -15.47 -20.33 11.63
CA GLY A 17 -14.85 -19.89 10.38
C GLY A 17 -13.77 -18.83 10.57
N VAL A 18 -13.98 -17.87 11.48
CA VAL A 18 -12.96 -16.86 11.84
C VAL A 18 -11.78 -17.50 12.56
N ALA A 19 -12.02 -18.36 13.55
CA ALA A 19 -10.96 -19.06 14.28
C ALA A 19 -10.14 -19.98 13.37
N ILE A 20 -10.79 -20.71 12.46
CA ILE A 20 -10.13 -21.52 11.43
C ILE A 20 -9.33 -20.64 10.46
N GLY A 21 -9.86 -19.49 10.05
CA GLY A 21 -9.15 -18.52 9.21
C GLY A 21 -7.86 -17.99 9.84
N TYR A 22 -7.88 -17.67 11.13
CA TYR A 22 -6.67 -17.29 11.90
C TYR A 22 -5.73 -18.48 12.11
N TYR A 23 -6.26 -19.67 12.40
CA TYR A 23 -5.48 -20.88 12.63
C TYR A 23 -4.78 -21.41 11.36
N LEU A 24 -5.40 -21.24 10.19
CA LEU A 24 -4.83 -21.62 8.90
C LEU A 24 -3.84 -20.58 8.34
N ASN A 25 -3.78 -19.37 8.89
CA ASN A 25 -2.83 -18.34 8.48
C ASN A 25 -2.18 -17.61 9.68
N PRO A 26 -1.40 -18.33 10.51
CA PRO A 26 -0.87 -17.80 11.78
C PRO A 26 0.13 -16.65 11.60
N ALA A 27 0.68 -16.47 10.39
CA ALA A 27 1.64 -15.42 10.04
C ALA A 27 1.08 -14.39 9.04
N GLY A 28 -0.24 -14.36 8.78
CA GLY A 28 -0.83 -13.63 7.67
C GLY A 28 -0.53 -12.13 7.66
N VAL A 29 0.43 -11.71 6.84
CA VAL A 29 0.72 -10.28 6.61
C VAL A 29 -0.47 -9.68 5.86
N PRO A 30 -1.18 -8.70 6.43
CA PRO A 30 -2.40 -8.17 5.84
C PRO A 30 -2.09 -7.39 4.55
N PRO A 31 -2.78 -7.70 3.43
CA PRO A 31 -2.55 -7.00 2.18
C PRO A 31 -3.14 -5.59 2.21
N VAL A 32 -2.41 -4.63 1.64
CA VAL A 32 -2.83 -3.24 1.42
C VAL A 32 -3.27 -3.06 -0.01
N LYS A 33 -4.26 -2.18 -0.25
CA LYS A 33 -4.73 -1.84 -1.60
C LYS A 33 -3.92 -0.68 -2.15
N GLY A 34 -3.55 -0.75 -3.41
CA GLY A 34 -2.94 0.35 -4.16
C GLY A 34 -3.45 0.39 -5.60
N TYR A 35 -2.85 1.26 -6.41
CA TYR A 35 -3.08 1.33 -7.84
C TYR A 35 -1.79 1.21 -8.64
N THR A 36 -1.90 0.64 -9.84
CA THR A 36 -0.89 0.71 -10.89
C THR A 36 -1.59 0.54 -12.23
N GLU A 37 -1.16 1.28 -13.26
CA GLU A 37 -1.75 1.21 -14.61
C GLU A 37 -3.29 1.28 -14.62
N GLY A 38 -3.88 2.12 -13.77
CA GLY A 38 -5.32 2.30 -13.66
C GLY A 38 -6.06 1.17 -12.92
N LYS A 39 -5.37 0.07 -12.56
CA LYS A 39 -5.95 -1.11 -11.91
C LYS A 39 -5.62 -1.14 -10.43
N ARG A 40 -6.55 -1.69 -9.64
CA ARG A 40 -6.32 -1.96 -8.22
C ARG A 40 -5.39 -3.16 -8.05
N ILE A 41 -4.48 -3.04 -7.10
CA ILE A 41 -3.52 -4.09 -6.73
C ILE A 41 -3.51 -4.31 -5.22
N ARG A 42 -2.89 -5.41 -4.80
CA ARG A 42 -2.55 -5.71 -3.42
C ARG A 42 -1.04 -5.76 -3.25
N PHE A 43 -0.53 -5.30 -2.12
CA PHE A 43 0.88 -5.35 -1.75
C PHE A 43 1.03 -5.46 -0.22
N ILE A 44 2.24 -5.60 0.28
CA ILE A 44 2.56 -5.63 1.72
C ILE A 44 3.74 -4.72 2.04
N HIS A 45 3.89 -4.32 3.30
CA HIS A 45 5.08 -3.62 3.81
C HIS A 45 5.87 -4.60 4.68
N THR A 46 7.15 -4.83 4.38
CA THR A 46 7.96 -5.79 5.15
C THR A 46 9.08 -5.11 5.92
N GLU A 47 9.86 -4.24 5.27
CA GLU A 47 10.95 -3.49 5.87
C GLU A 47 10.95 -2.03 5.39
N ALA A 48 11.38 -1.11 6.25
CA ALA A 48 11.55 0.30 5.91
C ALA A 48 12.91 0.84 6.38
N SER A 49 13.47 1.78 5.64
CA SER A 49 14.76 2.41 5.96
C SER A 49 14.69 3.41 7.13
N ASP A 50 13.49 3.92 7.42
CA ASP A 50 13.26 4.92 8.44
C ASP A 50 12.42 4.35 9.59
N ALA A 51 12.85 4.58 10.83
CA ALA A 51 12.22 4.01 12.01
C ALA A 51 10.80 4.54 12.25
N LYS A 52 10.54 5.82 11.97
CA LYS A 52 9.21 6.41 12.16
C LYS A 52 8.24 5.92 11.10
N VAL A 53 8.71 5.75 9.87
CA VAL A 53 7.90 5.14 8.80
C VAL A 53 7.59 3.68 9.12
N ALA A 54 8.56 2.91 9.62
CA ALA A 54 8.32 1.52 10.05
C ALA A 54 7.27 1.43 11.17
N GLU A 55 7.37 2.30 12.19
CA GLU A 55 6.41 2.39 13.29
C GLU A 55 5.01 2.74 12.78
N LEU A 56 4.88 3.79 11.96
CA LEU A 56 3.61 4.20 11.35
C LEU A 56 2.94 3.05 10.58
N LEU A 57 3.71 2.37 9.72
CA LEU A 57 3.20 1.26 8.92
C LEU A 57 2.83 0.05 9.79
N THR A 58 3.60 -0.19 10.86
CA THR A 58 3.31 -1.26 11.83
C THR A 58 1.97 -1.04 12.52
N GLU A 59 1.72 0.18 12.99
CA GLU A 59 0.47 0.55 13.65
C GLU A 59 -0.72 0.49 12.67
N MET A 60 -0.55 1.06 11.47
CA MET A 60 -1.57 1.06 10.42
C MET A 60 -2.00 -0.37 10.05
N MET A 61 -1.05 -1.29 9.91
CA MET A 61 -1.32 -2.65 9.47
C MET A 61 -1.56 -3.64 10.60
N ARG A 62 -1.28 -3.26 11.86
CA ARG A 62 -1.20 -4.18 13.00
C ARG A 62 -0.32 -5.40 12.69
N SER A 63 0.77 -5.17 11.96
CA SER A 63 1.70 -6.18 11.48
C SER A 63 3.10 -5.57 11.46
N PRO A 64 4.12 -6.21 12.06
CA PRO A 64 5.45 -5.62 12.19
C PRO A 64 6.10 -5.28 10.84
N VAL A 65 6.59 -4.05 10.71
CA VAL A 65 7.52 -3.60 9.66
C VAL A 65 8.89 -3.41 10.28
N LEU A 66 9.91 -4.09 9.77
CA LEU A 66 11.25 -4.04 10.37
C LEU A 66 12.02 -2.79 9.94
N VAL A 67 12.81 -2.23 10.85
CA VAL A 67 13.69 -1.10 10.57
C VAL A 67 15.00 -1.62 9.98
N VAL A 68 15.32 -1.22 8.74
CA VAL A 68 16.54 -1.61 8.03
C VAL A 68 17.17 -0.38 7.38
N PRO A 69 17.97 0.43 8.13
CA PRO A 69 18.46 1.72 7.65
C PRO A 69 19.30 1.65 6.36
N SER A 70 19.99 0.52 6.12
CA SER A 70 20.79 0.31 4.90
C SER A 70 19.96 0.30 3.62
N LEU A 71 18.64 0.12 3.68
CA LEU A 71 17.76 0.23 2.51
C LEU A 71 17.81 1.63 1.87
N ALA A 72 18.06 2.70 2.64
CA ALA A 72 18.22 4.05 2.10
C ALA A 72 19.48 4.18 1.20
N GLN A 73 20.41 3.23 1.28
CA GLN A 73 21.64 3.19 0.49
C GLN A 73 21.53 2.26 -0.72
N ALA A 74 20.35 1.69 -0.98
CA ALA A 74 20.12 0.83 -2.13
C ALA A 74 20.48 1.57 -3.44
N PRO A 75 21.20 0.91 -4.37
CA PRO A 75 21.47 1.47 -5.69
C PRO A 75 20.17 1.84 -6.41
N LYS A 76 20.19 2.92 -7.20
CA LYS A 76 18.99 3.41 -7.91
C LYS A 76 18.39 2.34 -8.82
N GLU A 77 19.23 1.45 -9.36
CA GLU A 77 18.85 0.36 -10.25
C GLU A 77 18.02 -0.71 -9.53
N MET A 78 18.05 -0.76 -8.19
CA MET A 78 17.22 -1.63 -7.37
C MET A 78 15.93 -0.95 -6.91
N LEU A 79 15.73 0.33 -7.21
CA LEU A 79 14.60 1.11 -6.73
C LEU A 79 13.59 1.34 -7.85
N ALA A 80 12.32 1.32 -7.48
CA ALA A 80 11.22 1.86 -8.26
C ALA A 80 10.44 2.85 -7.38
N ASP A 81 9.54 3.65 -7.94
CA ASP A 81 8.85 4.69 -7.18
C ASP A 81 7.49 4.20 -6.65
N VAL A 82 7.10 4.74 -5.49
CA VAL A 82 5.72 4.68 -4.98
C VAL A 82 5.28 6.07 -4.58
N TYR A 83 4.10 6.47 -5.02
CA TYR A 83 3.54 7.78 -4.77
C TYR A 83 2.53 7.70 -3.63
N VAL A 84 2.82 8.38 -2.53
CA VAL A 84 2.03 8.42 -1.30
C VAL A 84 1.46 9.81 -1.12
N PHE A 85 0.15 9.92 -0.90
CA PHE A 85 -0.56 11.20 -0.93
C PHE A 85 -0.73 11.78 0.47
N LYS A 86 -0.25 13.02 0.69
CA LYS A 86 -0.35 13.71 1.99
C LYS A 86 -1.60 14.58 2.15
N ASN A 87 -2.32 14.84 1.05
CA ASN A 87 -3.58 15.58 1.04
C ASN A 87 -4.46 15.22 -0.18
N GLY A 88 -5.62 15.90 -0.31
CA GLY A 88 -6.55 15.72 -1.43
C GLY A 88 -7.67 14.72 -1.16
N VAL A 89 -7.86 13.74 -2.05
CA VAL A 89 -8.96 12.78 -1.96
C VAL A 89 -8.80 11.89 -0.73
N LYS A 90 -9.80 11.86 0.17
CA LYS A 90 -9.81 10.99 1.35
C LYS A 90 -9.85 9.50 0.96
N GLY A 91 -9.16 8.67 1.72
CA GLY A 91 -9.07 7.24 1.47
C GLY A 91 -8.22 6.51 2.50
N ASP A 92 -7.82 5.29 2.13
CA ASP A 92 -7.15 4.33 3.03
C ASP A 92 -5.61 4.35 2.92
N GLY A 93 -5.02 5.41 2.35
CA GLY A 93 -3.56 5.57 2.26
C GLY A 93 -2.92 5.99 3.59
N PRO A 94 -1.58 5.95 3.71
CA PRO A 94 -0.86 6.16 4.97
C PRO A 94 -1.15 7.47 5.72
N PHE A 95 -1.50 8.55 5.01
CA PHE A 95 -1.88 9.84 5.60
C PHE A 95 -3.40 10.09 5.64
N GLY A 96 -4.23 9.06 5.42
CA GLY A 96 -5.70 9.16 5.39
C GLY A 96 -6.25 9.76 4.08
N PHE A 97 -5.46 9.67 3.00
CA PHE A 97 -5.83 10.11 1.66
C PHE A 97 -5.84 8.92 0.69
N GLN A 98 -5.85 9.15 -0.62
CA GLN A 98 -6.02 8.08 -1.58
C GLN A 98 -4.96 6.97 -1.44
N PRO A 99 -5.29 5.73 -1.87
CA PRO A 99 -4.32 4.65 -1.93
C PRO A 99 -3.10 5.00 -2.79
N ASP A 100 -1.98 4.37 -2.44
CA ASP A 100 -0.69 4.56 -3.09
C ASP A 100 -0.73 4.17 -4.56
N VAL A 101 0.06 4.87 -5.37
CA VAL A 101 0.23 4.57 -6.80
C VAL A 101 1.64 4.04 -7.03
N PHE A 102 1.76 2.91 -7.70
CA PHE A 102 3.02 2.26 -8.02
C PHE A 102 3.32 2.40 -9.51
N ASP A 103 4.57 2.71 -9.82
CA ASP A 103 5.10 2.53 -11.17
C ASP A 103 5.55 1.08 -11.41
N ASN A 104 5.80 0.75 -12.68
CA ASN A 104 6.49 -0.47 -13.10
C ASN A 104 5.97 -1.74 -12.39
N PRO A 105 4.73 -2.18 -12.65
CA PRO A 105 4.22 -3.42 -12.07
C PRO A 105 5.00 -4.65 -12.58
N PRO A 106 4.93 -5.80 -11.88
CA PRO A 106 5.48 -7.06 -12.37
C PRO A 106 5.04 -7.37 -13.80
N GLY A 107 5.97 -7.90 -14.60
CA GLY A 107 5.79 -8.05 -16.06
C GLY A 107 6.37 -6.89 -16.87
N THR A 108 6.94 -5.88 -16.22
CA THR A 108 7.73 -4.81 -16.85
C THR A 108 9.21 -4.92 -16.45
N ASP A 109 10.13 -4.42 -17.28
CA ASP A 109 11.57 -4.41 -16.98
C ASP A 109 11.94 -3.57 -15.75
N GLY A 110 11.09 -2.59 -15.43
CA GLY A 110 11.28 -1.65 -14.32
C GLY A 110 10.81 -2.15 -12.96
N TYR A 111 10.20 -3.34 -12.85
CA TYR A 111 9.67 -3.78 -11.56
C TYR A 111 10.78 -3.94 -10.53
N ARG A 112 10.64 -3.25 -9.39
CA ARG A 112 11.48 -3.46 -8.21
C ARG A 112 10.60 -3.57 -6.96
N PRO A 113 10.92 -4.46 -6.01
CA PRO A 113 10.19 -4.56 -4.75
C PRO A 113 10.59 -3.46 -3.76
N LEU A 114 11.80 -2.92 -3.86
CA LEU A 114 12.22 -1.76 -3.06
C LEU A 114 11.67 -0.49 -3.68
N ARG A 115 10.87 0.24 -2.89
CA ARG A 115 10.18 1.44 -3.32
C ARG A 115 10.77 2.67 -2.66
N SER A 116 11.22 3.61 -3.50
CA SER A 116 11.45 4.99 -3.07
C SER A 116 10.10 5.63 -2.78
N VAL A 117 9.91 6.10 -1.55
CA VAL A 117 8.68 6.80 -1.18
C VAL A 117 8.74 8.23 -1.72
N LEU A 118 7.76 8.58 -2.56
CA LEU A 118 7.55 9.92 -3.08
C LEU A 118 6.29 10.49 -2.46
N ILE A 119 6.41 11.65 -1.81
CA ILE A 119 5.30 12.31 -1.15
C ILE A 119 4.63 13.28 -2.12
N VAL A 120 3.36 13.02 -2.42
CA VAL A 120 2.54 13.81 -3.34
C VAL A 120 1.64 14.77 -2.56
N THR A 121 1.61 16.02 -3.02
CA THR A 121 0.76 17.08 -2.45
C THR A 121 -0.02 17.79 -3.54
N TRP A 122 -1.33 17.81 -3.45
CA TRP A 122 -2.19 18.69 -4.24
C TRP A 122 -1.99 20.14 -3.82
N LYS A 123 -1.74 21.04 -4.79
CA LYS A 123 -1.65 22.47 -4.53
C LYS A 123 -3.03 23.08 -4.23
N ASN A 124 -4.07 22.53 -4.85
CA ASN A 124 -5.46 22.89 -4.58
C ASN A 124 -6.28 21.63 -4.27
N GLU A 125 -6.55 21.38 -2.99
CA GLU A 125 -7.29 20.20 -2.55
C GLU A 125 -8.72 20.11 -3.09
N LYS A 126 -9.36 21.25 -3.38
CA LYS A 126 -10.71 21.25 -3.96
C LYS A 126 -10.75 20.73 -5.40
N ALA A 127 -9.61 20.76 -6.09
CA ALA A 127 -9.45 20.22 -7.44
C ALA A 127 -8.86 18.81 -7.44
N ALA A 128 -8.58 18.24 -6.26
CA ALA A 128 -7.97 16.92 -6.15
C ALA A 128 -8.91 15.85 -6.73
N ARG A 129 -8.31 14.93 -7.48
CA ARG A 129 -8.98 13.74 -8.03
C ARG A 129 -8.13 12.51 -7.74
N GLN A 130 -8.74 11.34 -7.82
CA GLN A 130 -7.99 10.11 -7.63
C GLN A 130 -7.07 9.86 -8.82
N LEU A 131 -5.78 9.70 -8.56
CA LEU A 131 -4.79 9.25 -9.55
C LEU A 131 -4.53 7.76 -9.36
N ARG A 132 -4.45 7.00 -10.46
CA ARG A 132 -4.41 5.53 -10.47
C ARG A 132 -3.26 4.94 -11.28
N SER A 133 -2.39 5.76 -11.86
CA SER A 133 -1.18 5.32 -12.55
C SER A 133 -0.06 6.33 -12.38
N ALA A 134 1.19 5.87 -12.52
CA ALA A 134 2.34 6.77 -12.49
C ALA A 134 2.24 7.83 -13.61
N ALA A 135 1.73 7.46 -14.79
CA ALA A 135 1.49 8.39 -15.89
C ALA A 135 0.50 9.51 -15.52
N GLU A 136 -0.58 9.21 -14.78
CA GLU A 136 -1.51 10.22 -14.29
C GLU A 136 -0.87 11.15 -13.24
N VAL A 137 0.02 10.61 -12.39
CA VAL A 137 0.79 11.40 -11.42
C VAL A 137 1.74 12.35 -12.14
N THR A 138 2.53 11.85 -13.09
CA THR A 138 3.43 12.69 -13.91
C THR A 138 2.65 13.78 -14.65
N ALA A 139 1.54 13.43 -15.30
CA ALA A 139 0.71 14.40 -16.01
C ALA A 139 0.13 15.50 -15.07
N ALA A 140 -0.23 15.15 -13.83
CA ALA A 140 -0.68 16.14 -12.85
C ALA A 140 0.48 17.04 -12.37
N ALA A 141 1.68 16.47 -12.23
CA ALA A 141 2.89 17.22 -11.87
C ALA A 141 3.29 18.20 -12.98
N ASP A 142 3.28 17.76 -14.24
CA ASP A 142 3.62 18.57 -15.42
C ASP A 142 2.65 19.75 -15.61
N LYS A 143 1.37 19.54 -15.27
CA LYS A 143 0.35 20.60 -15.22
C LYS A 143 0.49 21.52 -14.00
N GLY A 144 1.42 21.22 -13.10
CA GLY A 144 1.65 21.97 -11.88
C GLY A 144 0.53 21.83 -10.84
N GLU A 145 -0.34 20.82 -10.94
CA GLU A 145 -1.47 20.58 -10.02
C GLU A 145 -1.00 20.01 -8.67
N ILE A 146 0.09 19.24 -8.71
CA ILE A 146 0.71 18.60 -7.53
C ILE A 146 2.18 19.00 -7.40
N THR A 147 2.75 18.79 -6.21
CA THR A 147 4.19 18.74 -5.96
C THR A 147 4.59 17.34 -5.49
N ILE A 148 5.84 16.95 -5.77
CA ILE A 148 6.39 15.65 -5.40
C ILE A 148 7.70 15.85 -4.66
N GLU A 149 7.79 15.32 -3.45
CA GLU A 149 8.97 15.37 -2.59
C GLU A 149 9.59 13.97 -2.46
N ARG A 150 10.92 13.88 -2.48
CA ARG A 150 11.66 12.60 -2.32
C ARG A 150 12.47 12.64 -1.02
N PRO A 151 11.91 12.22 0.12
CA PRO A 151 12.58 12.28 1.43
C PRO A 151 13.77 11.33 1.59
N GLY A 152 14.02 10.42 0.63
CA GLY A 152 15.10 9.43 0.72
C GLY A 152 14.74 8.18 1.55
N VAL A 153 13.45 7.97 1.83
CA VAL A 153 12.96 6.76 2.50
C VAL A 153 12.72 5.66 1.48
N VAL A 154 13.19 4.46 1.78
CA VAL A 154 12.99 3.25 0.99
C VAL A 154 12.21 2.23 1.82
N VAL A 155 11.19 1.62 1.22
CA VAL A 155 10.38 0.57 1.83
C VAL A 155 10.34 -0.64 0.90
N ASN A 156 10.53 -1.84 1.44
CA ASN A 156 10.31 -3.08 0.69
C ASN A 156 8.80 -3.35 0.62
N MET A 157 8.24 -3.23 -0.59
CA MET A 157 6.82 -3.28 -0.86
C MET A 157 6.50 -4.23 -2.02
N PRO A 158 6.66 -5.55 -1.84
CA PRO A 158 6.37 -6.50 -2.90
C PRO A 158 4.87 -6.53 -3.23
N LEU A 159 4.55 -6.56 -4.52
CA LEU A 159 3.19 -6.68 -5.01
C LEU A 159 2.70 -8.13 -4.89
N LEU A 160 1.48 -8.30 -4.39
CA LEU A 160 0.76 -9.58 -4.33
C LEU A 160 -0.14 -9.79 -5.54
N THR A 161 -0.69 -8.72 -6.12
CA THR A 161 -1.43 -8.78 -7.39
C THR A 161 -1.01 -7.65 -8.30
N TRP A 162 -1.12 -7.85 -9.61
CA TRP A 162 -0.75 -6.87 -10.63
C TRP A 162 -1.56 -7.10 -11.92
N PRO A 163 -1.53 -6.17 -12.89
CA PRO A 163 -2.15 -6.41 -14.19
C PRO A 163 -1.64 -7.72 -14.82
N GLY A 164 -2.53 -8.70 -14.97
CA GLY A 164 -2.20 -9.99 -15.59
C GLY A 164 -1.74 -11.08 -14.64
N GLY A 165 -1.67 -10.85 -13.32
CA GLY A 165 -1.25 -11.91 -12.39
C GLY A 165 -1.37 -11.59 -10.90
N GLY A 166 -0.95 -12.55 -10.09
CA GLY A 166 -0.88 -12.45 -8.63
C GLY A 166 -0.27 -13.70 -8.00
N ARG A 167 -0.07 -13.65 -6.68
CA ARG A 167 0.45 -14.75 -5.86
C ARG A 167 -0.32 -14.91 -4.55
#